data_AF-A0A7V2XHH9-F1
#
_entry.id   AF-A0A7V2XHH9-F1
#
_cell.length_a   1.000
_cell.length_b   1.000
_cell.length_c   1.000
_cell.angle_alpha   90.00
_cell.angle_beta   90.00
_cell.angle_gamma   90.00
#
_symmetry.space_group_name_H-M   'P 1'
#
loop_
_entity.id
_entity.type
_entity.pdbx_description
1 polymer ?
#
loop_
_entity_poly.entity_id
_entity_poly.type
_entity_poly.pdbx_seq_one_letter_code
_entity_poly.pdbx_strand_id
1 'polypeptide(L)'
;MRRSVPRLLCAALVLAAVAIVAGCDQQGAQAPAATKGTPQTTCPVMGGKIDKQFFADHEGKRVYFCCEGCPETFKKDPAKYIKQLEDAGVVLERTPAPRRG
;
A
#
# COMPACT_ATOMS: atom_id res chain seq x y z
N MET A 1 -69.02 11.80 2.29
CA MET A 1 -68.94 12.31 3.69
C MET A 1 -68.54 11.15 4.60
N ARG A 2 -67.64 11.45 5.54
CA ARG A 2 -66.89 10.53 6.42
C ARG A 2 -67.77 9.61 7.25
N ARG A 3 -67.28 8.38 7.49
CA ARG A 3 -67.30 7.60 8.76
C ARG A 3 -66.83 6.19 8.43
N SER A 4 -65.96 5.48 9.14
CA SER A 4 -65.05 5.75 10.25
C SER A 4 -64.22 4.46 10.32
N VAL A 5 -62.90 4.56 10.31
CA VAL A 5 -62.00 3.40 10.49
C VAL A 5 -61.99 3.01 11.96
N PRO A 6 -62.30 1.75 12.33
CA PRO A 6 -61.88 1.23 13.62
C PRO A 6 -60.46 0.69 13.49
N ARG A 7 -59.56 1.34 14.23
CA ARG A 7 -58.31 0.80 14.74
C ARG A 7 -58.58 -0.60 15.34
N LEU A 8 -57.58 -1.49 15.30
CA LEU A 8 -57.55 -2.87 15.83
C LEU A 8 -57.80 -3.95 14.77
N LEU A 9 -56.73 -4.31 14.06
CA LEU A 9 -56.36 -5.66 13.61
C LEU A 9 -55.06 -5.51 12.77
N CYS A 10 -53.99 -4.92 13.31
CA CYS A 10 -52.85 -5.61 13.96
C CYS A 10 -52.19 -6.79 13.19
N ALA A 11 -52.56 -7.11 11.96
CA ALA A 11 -51.97 -8.28 11.29
C ALA A 11 -51.86 -8.10 9.78
N ALA A 12 -50.92 -7.27 9.32
CA ALA A 12 -50.38 -7.41 7.98
C ALA A 12 -48.99 -6.77 7.89
N LEU A 13 -48.00 -7.60 8.18
CA LEU A 13 -46.78 -7.69 7.37
C LEU A 13 -45.91 -6.43 7.32
N VAL A 14 -45.21 -6.22 8.44
CA VAL A 14 -43.98 -5.43 8.62
C VAL A 14 -42.83 -6.06 7.79
N LEU A 15 -42.95 -6.10 6.46
CA LEU A 15 -42.07 -6.90 5.59
C LEU A 15 -41.59 -6.16 4.33
N ALA A 16 -41.36 -4.84 4.42
CA ALA A 16 -40.79 -4.06 3.31
C ALA A 16 -39.87 -2.91 3.76
N ALA A 17 -39.08 -3.11 4.82
CA ALA A 17 -38.12 -2.10 5.30
C ALA A 17 -36.76 -2.70 5.68
N VAL A 18 -36.18 -3.51 4.80
CA VAL A 18 -34.72 -3.76 4.80
C VAL A 18 -34.26 -3.76 3.34
N ALA A 19 -34.31 -2.59 2.70
CA ALA A 19 -33.46 -2.31 1.55
C ALA A 19 -32.03 -2.22 2.10
N ILE A 20 -31.40 -3.38 2.07
CA ILE A 20 -30.03 -3.69 2.46
C ILE A 20 -29.11 -2.59 1.95
N VAL A 21 -28.43 -1.96 2.90
CA VAL A 21 -27.19 -1.19 2.81
C VAL A 21 -26.28 -1.62 1.65
N ALA A 22 -26.59 -1.15 0.44
CA ALA A 22 -25.71 -1.20 -0.73
C ALA A 22 -24.67 -0.06 -0.65
N GLY A 23 -23.99 -0.04 0.49
CA GLY A 23 -22.95 0.92 0.86
C GLY A 23 -21.98 0.27 1.82
N CYS A 24 -21.65 -1.01 1.60
CA CYS A 24 -20.37 -1.54 2.02
C CYS A 24 -19.32 -0.71 1.29
N ASP A 25 -18.88 0.36 1.93
CA ASP A 25 -17.48 0.59 2.26
C ASP A 25 -16.54 -0.33 1.46
N GLN A 26 -16.35 -0.04 0.18
CA GLN A 26 -15.22 -0.57 -0.58
C GLN A 26 -14.00 0.28 -0.26
N GLN A 27 -13.73 0.42 1.03
CA GLN A 27 -12.43 0.82 1.50
C GLN A 27 -11.49 -0.35 1.31
N GLY A 28 -10.67 -0.24 0.27
CA GLY A 28 -9.61 -1.18 0.03
C GLY A 28 -9.25 -1.20 -1.44
N ALA A 29 -8.64 -0.11 -1.91
CA ALA A 29 -7.69 -0.20 -2.99
C ALA A 29 -6.78 -1.40 -2.71
N GLN A 30 -7.04 -2.51 -3.41
CA GLN A 30 -6.11 -3.60 -3.53
C GLN A 30 -4.94 -3.01 -4.29
N ALA A 31 -3.99 -2.44 -3.53
CA ALA A 31 -2.64 -2.23 -4.01
C ALA A 31 -2.23 -3.60 -4.61
N PRO A 32 -1.86 -3.65 -5.89
CA PRO A 32 -1.63 -4.91 -6.59
C PRO A 32 -0.63 -5.69 -5.75
N ALA A 33 -0.98 -6.93 -5.40
CA ALA A 33 -0.16 -7.85 -4.64
C ALA A 33 1.25 -7.80 -5.23
N ALA A 34 2.09 -7.08 -4.51
CA ALA A 34 3.33 -6.60 -5.05
C ALA A 34 4.24 -7.79 -5.23
N THR A 35 4.59 -8.13 -6.47
CA THR A 35 5.77 -8.95 -6.74
C THR A 35 6.90 -8.29 -5.97
N LYS A 36 7.28 -8.91 -4.85
CA LYS A 36 8.30 -8.41 -3.94
C LYS A 36 9.57 -8.33 -4.77
N GLY A 37 10.00 -7.13 -5.14
CA GLY A 37 11.25 -6.96 -5.87
C GLY A 37 12.40 -7.57 -5.05
N THR A 38 13.50 -7.91 -5.69
CA THR A 38 14.62 -8.54 -5.00
C THR A 38 15.48 -7.47 -4.33
N PRO A 39 15.88 -7.62 -3.06
CA PRO A 39 16.87 -6.72 -2.48
C PRO A 39 18.14 -6.78 -3.30
N GLN A 40 18.67 -5.63 -3.71
CA GLN A 40 19.95 -5.60 -4.39
C GLN A 40 21.07 -6.04 -3.44
N THR A 41 22.16 -6.56 -3.99
CA THR A 41 23.31 -7.05 -3.19
C THR A 41 24.40 -6.00 -3.00
N THR A 42 24.41 -4.97 -3.84
CA THR A 42 25.51 -3.99 -3.95
C THR A 42 25.02 -2.58 -3.64
N CYS A 43 25.79 -1.85 -2.84
CA CYS A 43 25.52 -0.47 -2.50
C CYS A 43 25.73 0.44 -3.72
N PRO A 44 24.74 1.24 -4.16
CA PRO A 44 24.89 2.10 -5.33
C PRO A 44 25.82 3.29 -5.12
N VAL A 45 26.12 3.65 -3.87
CA VAL A 45 26.97 4.80 -3.54
C VAL A 45 28.46 4.44 -3.59
N MET A 46 28.82 3.30 -3.00
CA MET A 46 30.22 2.91 -2.78
C MET A 46 30.60 1.54 -3.35
N GLY A 47 29.65 0.74 -3.85
CA GLY A 47 29.90 -0.60 -4.38
C GLY A 47 30.12 -1.69 -3.33
N GLY A 48 30.00 -1.38 -2.03
CA GLY A 48 30.11 -2.36 -0.95
C GLY A 48 28.92 -3.32 -0.84
N LYS A 49 29.07 -4.39 -0.06
CA LYS A 49 27.97 -5.31 0.27
C LYS A 49 26.89 -4.59 1.09
N ILE A 50 25.62 -4.73 0.71
CA ILE A 50 24.52 -4.09 1.44
C ILE A 50 24.30 -4.68 2.83
N ASP A 51 23.73 -3.87 3.70
CA ASP A 51 23.10 -4.29 4.94
C ASP A 51 21.63 -3.84 4.94
N LYS A 52 20.73 -4.75 5.33
CA LYS A 52 19.29 -4.47 5.36
C LYS A 52 18.89 -3.48 6.45
N GLN A 53 19.78 -3.18 7.38
CA GLN A 53 19.57 -2.15 8.40
C GLN A 53 19.61 -0.73 7.81
N PHE A 54 20.40 -0.51 6.75
CA PHE A 54 20.53 0.79 6.09
C PHE A 54 19.74 0.77 4.78
N PHE A 55 18.59 1.45 4.76
CA PHE A 55 17.78 1.56 3.55
C PHE A 55 17.12 2.93 3.44
N ALA A 56 16.72 3.26 2.22
CA ALA A 56 15.87 4.41 1.92
C ALA A 56 14.78 3.96 0.96
N ASP A 57 13.58 4.48 1.19
CA ASP A 57 12.44 4.26 0.31
C ASP A 57 12.28 5.48 -0.60
N HIS A 58 12.15 5.25 -1.91
CA HIS A 58 11.94 6.27 -2.92
C HIS A 58 10.99 5.74 -4.00
N GLU A 59 9.91 6.47 -4.28
CA GLU A 59 8.92 6.12 -5.32
C GLU A 59 8.37 4.68 -5.20
N GLY A 60 8.20 4.20 -3.95
CA GLY A 60 7.71 2.84 -3.69
C GLY A 60 8.75 1.73 -3.92
N LYS A 61 10.02 2.10 -4.15
CA LYS A 61 11.18 1.21 -4.22
C LYS A 61 12.03 1.39 -2.97
N ARG A 62 12.55 0.30 -2.45
CA ARG A 62 13.51 0.26 -1.33
C ARG A 62 14.90 0.02 -1.87
N VAL A 63 15.82 0.92 -1.50
CA VAL A 63 17.24 0.83 -1.81
C VAL A 63 18.00 0.59 -0.51
N TYR A 64 18.66 -0.55 -0.40
CA TYR A 64 19.62 -0.87 0.67
C TYR A 64 21.02 -0.26 0.48
N PHE A 65 21.77 -0.12 1.57
CA PHE A 65 23.10 0.47 1.57
C PHE A 65 24.08 -0.31 2.45
N CYS A 66 25.38 -0.08 2.27
CA CYS A 66 26.41 -0.71 3.09
C CYS A 66 26.71 0.03 4.40
N CYS A 67 26.21 1.26 4.57
CA CYS A 67 26.65 2.17 5.63
C CYS A 67 25.58 3.21 6.01
N GLU A 68 25.68 3.79 7.20
CA GLU A 68 24.77 4.85 7.69
C GLU A 68 24.88 6.17 6.92
N GLY A 69 26.04 6.50 6.34
CA GLY A 69 26.25 7.72 5.54
C GLY A 69 25.76 7.62 4.09
N CYS A 70 25.49 6.41 3.63
CA CYS A 70 25.09 6.11 2.26
C CYS A 70 23.66 6.61 1.93
N PRO A 71 22.64 6.47 2.82
CA PRO A 71 21.32 7.06 2.62
C PRO A 71 21.33 8.58 2.40
N GLU A 72 22.14 9.34 3.14
CA GLU A 72 22.22 10.80 2.99
C GLU A 72 22.78 11.20 1.62
N THR A 73 23.76 10.44 1.12
CA THR A 73 24.31 10.64 -0.22
C THR A 73 23.28 10.28 -1.30
N PHE A 74 22.51 9.22 -1.08
CA PHE A 74 21.42 8.82 -1.97
C PHE A 74 20.33 9.90 -2.04
N LYS A 75 19.91 10.48 -0.91
CA LYS A 75 18.87 11.51 -0.86
C LYS A 75 19.20 12.78 -1.64
N LYS A 76 20.49 13.08 -1.87
CA LYS A 76 20.92 14.22 -2.68
C LYS A 76 20.57 14.06 -4.16
N ASP A 77 20.61 12.82 -4.66
CA ASP A 77 20.34 12.53 -6.07
C ASP A 77 19.83 11.08 -6.24
N PRO A 78 18.60 10.78 -5.75
CA PRO A 78 18.09 9.41 -5.73
C PRO A 78 17.87 8.86 -7.14
N ALA A 79 17.44 9.72 -8.08
CA ALA A 79 17.20 9.35 -9.47
C ALA A 79 18.47 8.83 -10.16
N LYS A 80 19.63 9.46 -9.92
CA LYS A 80 20.92 8.99 -10.45
C LYS A 80 21.21 7.55 -10.03
N TYR A 81 21.09 7.24 -8.73
CA TYR A 81 21.44 5.92 -8.21
C TYR A 81 20.40 4.85 -8.60
N ILE A 82 19.12 5.20 -8.65
CA ILE A 82 18.07 4.29 -9.12
C ILE A 82 18.32 3.93 -10.58
N LYS A 83 18.58 4.93 -11.44
CA LYS A 83 18.90 4.69 -12.84
C LYS A 83 20.12 3.79 -13.01
N GLN A 84 21.18 4.00 -12.21
CA GLN A 84 22.36 3.13 -12.24
C GLN A 84 22.03 1.67 -11.88
N LEU A 85 21.17 1.45 -10.89
CA LEU A 85 20.73 0.11 -10.50
C LEU A 85 19.86 -0.51 -11.60
N GLU A 86 18.95 0.24 -12.19
CA GLU A 86 18.10 -0.22 -13.28
C GLU A 86 18.90 -0.56 -14.55
N ASP A 87 19.90 0.26 -14.89
CA ASP A 87 20.82 0.03 -16.03
C ASP A 87 21.69 -1.22 -15.79
N ALA A 88 22.05 -1.48 -14.54
CA ALA A 88 22.70 -2.73 -14.12
C ALA A 88 21.74 -3.94 -14.06
N GLY A 89 20.47 -3.78 -14.47
CA GLY A 89 19.47 -4.84 -14.44
C GLY A 89 18.98 -5.23 -13.05
N VAL A 90 19.26 -4.39 -12.04
CA VAL A 90 18.87 -4.63 -10.65
C VAL A 90 17.43 -4.17 -10.44
N VAL A 91 16.53 -5.12 -10.23
CA VAL A 91 15.14 -4.84 -9.86
C VAL A 91 15.06 -4.58 -8.36
N LEU A 92 14.89 -3.33 -7.97
CA LEU A 92 14.80 -2.92 -6.58
C LEU A 92 13.59 -3.54 -5.87
N GLU A 93 13.78 -3.87 -4.59
CA GLU A 93 12.70 -4.31 -3.73
C GLU A 93 11.61 -3.24 -3.65
N ARG A 94 10.34 -3.65 -3.60
CA ARG A 94 9.25 -2.69 -3.37
C ARG A 94 9.21 -2.36 -1.89
N THR A 95 8.98 -1.09 -1.55
CA THR A 95 8.82 -0.67 -0.17
C THR A 95 7.76 -1.55 0.52
N PRO A 96 8.11 -2.26 1.61
CA PRO A 96 7.17 -3.10 2.32
C PRO A 96 5.96 -2.28 2.76
N ALA A 97 4.76 -2.76 2.43
CA ALA A 97 3.53 -2.13 2.92
C ALA A 97 3.55 -2.13 4.47
N PRO A 98 3.08 -1.04 5.12
CA PRO A 98 2.92 -1.05 6.56
C PRO A 98 2.03 -2.23 6.94
N ARG A 99 2.51 -3.07 7.87
CA ARG A 99 1.72 -4.21 8.35
C ARG A 99 0.49 -3.64 9.05
N ARG A 100 -0.66 -3.75 8.38
CA ARG A 100 -1.97 -3.44 8.96
C ARG A 100 -2.23 -4.52 10.01
N GLY A 101 -2.16 -4.13 11.28
CA GLY A 101 -2.49 -4.98 12.43
C GLY A 101 -3.98 -5.18 12.58
#